data_AF-A0A397EVZ8-F1
#
_entry.id   AF-A0A397EVZ8-F1
#
_cell.length_a   1.000
_cell.length_b   1.000
_cell.length_c   1.000
_cell.angle_alpha   90.00
_cell.angle_beta   90.00
_cell.angle_gamma   90.00
#
_symmetry.space_group_name_H-M   'P 1'
#
loop_
_entity.id
_entity.type
_entity.pdbx_description
1 polymer ?
#
loop_
_entity_poly.entity_id
_entity_poly.type
_entity_poly.pdbx_seq_one_letter_code
_entity_poly.pdbx_strand_id
1 'polypeptide(L)'
;MATIKESAYHGLQSPPVDADVKAAVDGHPREAAGLFSASTFGWCNALIALGNTRQLAPTDIWGLEDSNRVGPLLDRYLHVYETKNKGLLKALFSIYKWKLVAIAIMQAISTGC
;
A
#
# COMPACT_ATOMS: atom_id res chain seq x y z
N MET A 1 -16.93 -3.99 23.56
CA MET A 1 -15.51 -4.22 23.20
C MET A 1 -15.42 -5.63 22.65
N ALA A 2 -15.70 -5.80 21.36
CA ALA A 2 -15.78 -7.12 20.74
C ALA A 2 -14.40 -7.48 20.20
N THR A 3 -13.73 -8.39 20.90
CA THR A 3 -12.57 -9.13 20.41
C THR A 3 -12.98 -9.82 19.11
N ILE A 4 -12.52 -9.28 17.98
CA ILE A 4 -12.58 -9.99 16.71
C ILE A 4 -11.73 -11.24 16.92
N LYS A 5 -12.38 -12.41 16.97
CA LYS A 5 -11.73 -13.72 16.90
C LYS A 5 -10.66 -13.63 15.83
N GLU A 6 -9.42 -13.95 16.20
CA GLU A 6 -8.31 -14.08 15.27
C GLU A 6 -8.81 -14.68 13.96
N SER A 7 -8.78 -13.82 12.95
CA SER A 7 -9.09 -14.05 11.56
C SER A 7 -9.05 -15.54 11.21
N ALA A 8 -10.20 -16.11 10.85
CA ALA A 8 -10.35 -17.47 10.32
C ALA A 8 -9.69 -17.65 8.92
N TYR A 9 -8.66 -16.86 8.64
CA TYR A 9 -7.95 -16.77 7.37
C TYR A 9 -6.45 -16.97 7.61
N HIS A 10 -6.10 -18.22 7.97
CA HIS A 10 -4.75 -18.69 8.31
C HIS A 10 -3.74 -18.61 7.13
N GLY A 11 -4.20 -18.26 5.92
CA GLY A 11 -3.39 -18.09 4.70
C GLY A 11 -3.16 -16.65 4.27
N LEU A 12 -3.65 -15.66 5.03
CA LEU A 12 -3.40 -14.23 4.79
C LEU A 12 -2.25 -13.67 5.63
N GLN A 13 -1.64 -14.50 6.50
CA GLN A 13 -0.34 -14.20 7.06
C GLN A 13 0.66 -14.10 5.92
N SER A 14 1.32 -12.94 5.81
CA SER A 14 2.51 -12.81 4.98
C SER A 14 3.53 -13.89 5.42
N PRO A 15 4.27 -14.51 4.49
CA PRO A 15 5.34 -15.42 4.84
C PRO A 15 6.23 -14.79 5.91
N PRO A 16 6.80 -15.58 6.85
CA PRO A 16 7.81 -15.08 7.76
C PRO A 16 8.84 -14.33 6.93
N VAL A 17 9.03 -13.05 7.22
CA VAL A 17 10.04 -12.26 6.55
C VAL A 17 11.38 -12.87 6.97
N ASP A 18 11.96 -13.70 6.10
CA ASP A 18 13.37 -14.03 6.20
C ASP A 18 14.09 -12.68 6.35
N ALA A 19 14.93 -12.55 7.38
CA ALA A 19 15.42 -11.30 7.98
C ALA A 19 16.27 -10.39 7.05
N ASP A 20 16.15 -10.57 5.73
CA ASP A 20 16.96 -10.00 4.68
C ASP A 20 16.16 -9.05 3.77
N VAL A 21 14.89 -8.74 4.06
CA VAL A 21 14.26 -7.50 3.57
C VAL A 21 14.51 -6.46 4.64
N LYS A 22 15.04 -5.28 4.30
CA LYS A 22 15.31 -4.21 5.26
C LYS A 22 14.02 -3.90 6.02
N ALA A 23 13.87 -4.52 7.18
CA ALA A 23 12.62 -4.61 7.91
C ALA A 23 12.39 -3.26 8.58
N ALA A 24 11.87 -2.29 7.84
CA ALA A 24 11.25 -1.06 8.34
C ALA A 24 12.05 -0.26 9.40
N VAL A 25 13.35 -0.51 9.60
CA VAL A 25 14.13 0.18 10.65
C VAL A 25 14.26 1.67 10.32
N ASP A 26 14.29 2.02 9.04
CA ASP A 26 14.39 3.41 8.55
C ASP A 26 13.08 3.98 7.95
N GLY A 27 11.96 3.24 8.03
CA GLY A 27 10.69 3.63 7.39
C GLY A 27 10.70 3.56 5.86
N HIS A 28 9.51 3.63 5.23
CA HIS A 28 9.42 3.66 3.76
C HIS A 28 9.72 5.09 3.26
N PRO A 29 10.64 5.31 2.30
CA PRO A 29 11.08 6.65 1.89
C PRO A 29 9.95 7.54 1.34
N ARG A 30 8.90 6.93 0.79
CA ARG A 30 7.66 7.60 0.39
C ARG A 30 6.95 8.30 1.55
N GLU A 31 7.00 7.76 2.77
CA GLU A 31 6.34 8.36 3.95
C GLU A 31 7.05 9.65 4.39
N ALA A 32 8.36 9.72 4.20
CA ALA A 32 9.17 10.92 4.44
C ALA A 32 9.16 11.91 3.25
N ALA A 33 8.62 11.52 2.10
CA ALA A 33 8.62 12.34 0.89
C ALA A 33 7.55 13.44 0.97
N GLY A 34 7.94 14.69 0.72
CA GLY A 34 6.98 15.78 0.51
C GLY A 34 6.11 15.56 -0.74
N LEU A 35 4.97 16.25 -0.81
CA LEU A 35 4.00 16.14 -1.92
C LEU A 35 4.63 16.21 -3.32
N PHE A 36 5.60 17.10 -3.52
CA PHE A 36 6.30 17.23 -4.81
C PHE A 36 7.17 16.01 -5.14
N SER A 37 7.97 15.54 -4.18
CA SER A 37 8.81 14.34 -4.35
C SER A 37 7.96 13.07 -4.51
N ALA A 38 6.83 12.99 -3.80
CA ALA A 38 5.86 11.91 -3.98
C ALA A 38 5.23 11.92 -5.39
N SER A 39 4.90 13.10 -5.93
CA SER A 39 4.26 13.26 -7.24
C SER A 39 5.22 13.01 -8.41
N THR A 40 6.49 13.40 -8.26
CA THR A 40 7.53 13.22 -9.27
C THR A 40 8.37 11.95 -9.09
N PHE A 41 8.00 11.10 -8.14
CA PHE A 41 8.75 9.88 -7.77
C PHE A 41 10.22 10.13 -7.35
N GLY A 42 10.54 11.36 -6.90
CA GLY A 42 11.91 11.73 -6.52
C GLY A 42 12.47 10.90 -5.36
N TRP A 43 11.61 10.35 -4.50
CA TRP A 43 11.99 9.44 -3.42
C TRP A 43 12.64 8.13 -3.92
N CYS A 44 12.40 7.72 -5.17
CA CYS A 44 13.01 6.53 -5.77
C CYS A 44 14.47 6.72 -6.19
N ASN A 45 14.95 7.98 -6.31
CA ASN A 45 16.25 8.28 -6.89
C ASN A 45 17.41 7.60 -6.15
N ALA A 46 17.30 7.41 -4.83
CA ALA A 46 18.32 6.72 -4.04
C ALA A 46 18.52 5.25 -4.49
N LEU A 47 17.42 4.54 -4.81
CA LEU A 47 17.50 3.16 -5.28
C LEU A 47 18.01 3.08 -6.72
N ILE A 48 17.64 4.03 -7.56
CA ILE A 48 18.15 4.13 -8.94
C ILE A 48 19.67 4.39 -8.92
N ALA A 49 20.13 5.31 -8.08
CA ALA A 49 21.56 5.60 -7.92
C ALA A 49 22.33 4.36 -7.41
N LEU A 50 21.76 3.62 -6.45
CA LEU A 50 22.35 2.37 -5.97
C LEU A 50 22.45 1.33 -7.09
N GLY A 51 21.36 1.13 -7.84
CA GLY A 51 21.31 0.21 -9.00
C GLY A 51 22.29 0.55 -10.12
N ASN A 52 22.64 1.83 -10.27
CA ASN A 52 23.66 2.27 -11.23
C ASN A 52 25.09 1.91 -10.78
N THR A 53 25.32 1.74 -9.48
CA THR A 53 26.64 1.40 -8.92
C THR A 53 26.87 -0.10 -8.80
N ARG A 54 25.81 -0.86 -8.50
CA ARG A 54 25.86 -2.32 -8.37
C ARG A 54 24.49 -2.94 -8.62
N GLN A 55 24.48 -4.25 -8.82
CA GLN A 55 23.25 -5.03 -8.86
C GLN A 55 22.53 -4.96 -7.50
N LEU A 56 21.21 -4.74 -7.55
CA LEU A 56 20.35 -4.68 -6.38
C LEU A 56 20.13 -6.07 -5.78
N ALA A 57 20.19 -6.16 -4.46
CA ALA A 57 19.84 -7.33 -3.67
C ALA A 57 18.45 -7.14 -3.05
N PRO A 58 17.76 -8.22 -2.63
CA PRO A 58 16.48 -8.12 -1.92
C PRO A 58 16.53 -7.25 -0.66
N THR A 59 17.69 -7.20 0.00
CA THR A 59 18.01 -6.34 1.15
C THR A 59 17.97 -4.86 0.85
N ASP A 60 18.14 -4.47 -0.41
CA ASP A 60 18.13 -3.06 -0.82
C ASP A 60 16.72 -2.51 -1.01
N ILE A 61 15.72 -3.40 -1.07
CA ILE A 61 14.33 -3.04 -1.28
C ILE A 61 13.68 -2.70 0.05
N TRP A 62 12.90 -1.62 0.05
CA TRP A 62 12.15 -1.19 1.23
C TRP A 62 10.99 -2.14 1.52
N GLY A 63 10.76 -2.41 2.81
CA GLY A 63 9.55 -3.07 3.26
C GLY A 63 8.29 -2.29 2.88
N LEU A 64 7.16 -2.99 2.81
CA LEU A 64 5.90 -2.39 2.38
C LEU A 64 5.41 -1.29 3.34
N GLU A 65 4.94 -0.18 2.78
CA GLU A 65 4.29 0.92 3.50
C GLU A 65 3.15 0.38 4.39
N ASP A 66 3.00 0.92 5.60
CA ASP A 66 2.00 0.44 6.56
C ASP A 66 0.58 0.46 5.99
N SER A 67 0.28 1.49 5.17
CA SER A 67 -1.02 1.67 4.51
C SER A 67 -1.34 0.60 3.45
N ASN A 68 -0.31 -0.07 2.92
CA ASN A 68 -0.44 -1.07 1.87
C ASN A 68 -0.32 -2.52 2.40
N ARG A 69 -0.14 -2.70 3.71
CA ARG A 69 -0.09 -4.03 4.33
C ARG A 69 -1.44 -4.73 4.29
N VAL A 70 -1.40 -6.04 4.05
CA VAL A 70 -2.60 -6.88 3.90
C VAL A 70 -3.45 -6.89 5.17
N GLY A 71 -2.83 -7.03 6.35
CA GLY A 71 -3.55 -7.11 7.63
C GLY A 71 -4.48 -5.91 7.88
N PRO A 72 -3.95 -4.68 7.95
CA PRO A 72 -4.77 -3.47 8.15
C PRO A 72 -5.80 -3.24 7.03
N LEU A 73 -5.44 -3.50 5.78
CA LEU A 73 -6.36 -3.35 4.65
C LEU A 73 -7.53 -4.33 4.71
N LEU A 74 -7.25 -5.58 5.06
CA LEU A 74 -8.26 -6.62 5.20
C LEU A 74 -9.22 -6.32 6.34
N ASP A 75 -8.71 -5.92 7.51
CA ASP A 75 -9.54 -5.58 8.66
C ASP A 75 -10.52 -4.44 8.32
N ARG A 76 -10.00 -3.38 7.70
CA ARG A 76 -10.82 -2.27 7.20
C ARG A 76 -11.86 -2.73 6.19
N TYR A 77 -11.47 -3.60 5.26
CA TYR A 77 -12.37 -4.12 4.24
C TYR A 77 -13.51 -4.95 4.85
N LEU A 78 -13.19 -5.89 5.73
CA LEU A 78 -14.16 -6.78 6.39
C LEU A 78 -15.17 -5.99 7.22
N HIS A 79 -14.71 -4.96 7.94
CA HIS A 79 -15.59 -4.06 8.68
C HIS A 79 -16.63 -3.38 7.76
N VAL A 80 -16.20 -2.89 6.60
CA VAL A 80 -17.12 -2.26 5.63
C VAL A 80 -17.98 -3.30 4.91
N TYR A 81 -17.47 -4.51 4.67
CA TYR A 81 -18.20 -5.60 4.04
C TYR A 81 -19.41 -6.04 4.86
N GLU A 82 -19.23 -6.25 6.16
CA GLU A 82 -20.32 -6.63 7.07
C GLU A 82 -21.37 -5.51 7.19
N THR A 83 -20.94 -4.25 7.27
CA THR A 83 -21.86 -3.10 7.36
C THR A 83 -22.62 -2.79 6.05
N LYS A 84 -22.19 -3.33 4.91
CA LYS A 84 -22.79 -3.10 3.57
C LYS A 84 -23.54 -4.31 3.02
N ASN A 85 -24.14 -5.13 3.89
CA ASN A 85 -24.91 -6.33 3.52
C ASN A 85 -24.10 -7.35 2.71
N LYS A 86 -22.80 -7.52 2.99
CA LYS A 86 -21.95 -8.53 2.33
C LYS A 86 -21.84 -8.35 0.81
N GLY A 87 -22.10 -7.14 0.32
CA GLY A 87 -21.92 -6.79 -1.08
C GLY A 87 -20.46 -6.45 -1.38
N LEU A 88 -19.75 -7.32 -2.11
CA LEU A 88 -18.34 -7.16 -2.46
C LEU A 88 -18.06 -5.79 -3.14
N LEU A 89 -18.82 -5.49 -4.20
CA LEU A 89 -18.71 -4.23 -4.95
C LEU A 89 -19.14 -3.03 -4.11
N LYS A 90 -20.17 -3.18 -3.27
CA LYS A 90 -20.64 -2.10 -2.40
C LYS A 90 -19.56 -1.71 -1.38
N ALA A 91 -18.89 -2.70 -0.78
CA ALA A 91 -17.79 -2.45 0.14
C ALA A 91 -16.59 -1.81 -0.56
N LEU A 92 -16.21 -2.32 -1.74
CA LEU A 92 -15.11 -1.79 -2.54
C LEU A 92 -15.35 -0.33 -2.94
N PHE A 93 -16.48 -0.02 -3.57
CA PHE A 93 -16.80 1.35 -3.95
C PHE A 93 -16.96 2.25 -2.72
N SER A 94 -17.48 1.75 -1.60
CA SER A 94 -17.57 2.55 -0.38
C SER A 94 -16.20 2.99 0.16
N ILE A 95 -15.17 2.15 0.03
CA ILE A 95 -13.81 2.45 0.51
C ILE A 95 -13.05 3.32 -0.51
N TYR A 96 -13.15 3.00 -1.80
CA TYR A 96 -12.26 3.55 -2.83
C TYR A 96 -12.90 4.64 -3.72
N LYS A 97 -14.20 4.94 -3.60
CA LYS A 97 -14.89 5.88 -4.51
C LYS A 97 -14.16 7.20 -4.73
N TRP A 98 -13.66 7.83 -3.68
CA TRP A 98 -13.00 9.13 -3.79
C TRP A 98 -11.65 9.04 -4.50
N LYS A 99 -10.90 7.94 -4.29
CA LYS A 99 -9.67 7.67 -5.02
C LYS A 99 -9.95 7.45 -6.51
N LEU A 100 -10.99 6.68 -6.83
CA LEU A 100 -11.40 6.40 -8.21
C LEU A 100 -11.87 7.67 -8.94
N VAL A 101 -12.66 8.52 -8.28
CA VAL A 101 -13.10 9.80 -8.83
C VAL A 101 -11.91 10.72 -9.10
N ALA A 102 -10.95 10.82 -8.17
CA ALA A 102 -9.75 11.62 -8.37
C ALA A 102 -8.92 11.12 -9.58
N ILE A 103 -8.72 9.81 -9.70
CA ILE A 103 -8.02 9.20 -10.84
C ILE A 103 -8.76 9.49 -12.15
N ALA A 104 -10.09 9.38 -12.18
CA ALA A 104 -10.89 9.66 -13.36
C ALA A 104 -10.76 11.13 -13.80
N ILE A 105 -10.75 12.08 -12.85
CA ILE A 105 -10.51 13.50 -13.13
C ILE A 105 -9.11 13.72 -13.71
N MET A 106 -8.08 13.15 -13.08
CA MET A 106 -6.71 13.24 -13.58
C MET A 106 -6.59 12.70 -15.01
N GLN A 107 -7.20 11.55 -15.29
CA GLN A 107 -7.21 10.94 -16.61
C GLN A 107 -7.93 11.82 -17.65
N ALA A 108 -9.08 12.41 -17.31
CA ALA A 108 -9.82 13.29 -18.20
C ALA A 108 -9.00 14.54 -18.57
N ILE A 109 -8.28 15.11 -17.61
CA ILE A 109 -7.37 16.24 -17.85
C ILE A 109 -6.23 15.82 -18.77
N SER A 110 -5.59 14.68 -18.52
CA SER A 110 -4.47 14.20 -19.33
C SER A 110 -4.84 13.86 -20.78
N THR A 111 -6.06 13.38 -21.03
CA THR A 111 -6.53 13.07 -22.40
C THR A 111 -7.12 14.29 -23.13
N GLY A 112 -7.56 15.30 -22.38
CA GLY A 112 -8.15 16.52 -22.94
C GLY A 112 -7.14 17.61 -23.33
N CYS A 113 -5.87 17.46 -22.96
CA CYS A 113 -4.76 18.34 -23.35
C CYS A 113 -3.93 17.75 -24.50
#